data_AF-A0A4V1A6S7-F1
#
_entry.id   AF-A0A4V1A6S7-F1
#
_cell.length_a   1.000
_cell.length_b   1.000
_cell.length_c   1.000
_cell.angle_alpha   90.00
_cell.angle_beta   90.00
_cell.angle_gamma   90.00
#
_symmetry.space_group_name_H-M   'P 1'
#
loop_
_entity.id
_entity.type
_entity.pdbx_description
1 polymer ?
#
loop_
_entity_poly.entity_id
_entity_poly.type
_entity_poly.pdbx_seq_one_letter_code
_entity_poly.pdbx_strand_id
1 'polypeptide(L)'
;MPVFLRAASLALLLCLFGAQAAEGDDLPSGEEPLQPIGFFGTVTGDIELGFLFTSGNTDSFAIRANSELVHDLEYFRNRYQMQSLLQKNNVARNANGDTQNVTTASRYSFTGQSNYKLVKGRESIFGRATYAHDKFGAFREQASLAVGYGNRVYEQRTSYFDLETGPGFSYSNTAASVTHSGVIWFVAANLDYALFDTSSFRQTLEGALSLDGENTIFLSRSSITTKIIDKLSMRFSFIVKYNSEPEGDLRKADTETSASLVYTF
;
A
#
# COMPACT_ATOMS: atom_id res chain seq x y z
N MET A 1 26.03 -13.70 -9.71
CA MET A 1 24.76 -12.98 -9.94
C MET A 1 23.67 -14.03 -10.19
N PRO A 2 22.70 -14.22 -9.28
CA PRO A 2 21.82 -15.36 -9.38
C PRO A 2 20.61 -15.09 -10.29
N VAL A 3 20.13 -16.18 -10.86
CA VAL A 3 19.20 -16.31 -12.00
C VAL A 3 17.79 -15.74 -11.73
N PHE A 4 17.47 -15.36 -10.49
CA PHE A 4 16.18 -14.77 -10.11
C PHE A 4 15.91 -13.38 -10.74
N LEU A 5 16.94 -12.58 -11.02
CA LEU A 5 16.76 -11.25 -11.61
C LEU A 5 16.29 -11.29 -13.08
N ARG A 6 16.49 -12.41 -13.79
CA ARG A 6 16.09 -12.53 -15.20
C ARG A 6 14.61 -12.87 -15.40
N ALA A 7 13.98 -13.51 -14.42
CA ALA A 7 12.55 -13.85 -14.50
C ALA A 7 11.64 -12.64 -14.24
N ALA A 8 12.02 -11.75 -13.31
CA ALA A 8 11.27 -10.52 -13.02
C ALA A 8 11.41 -9.45 -14.12
N SER A 9 12.53 -9.45 -14.85
CA SER A 9 12.76 -8.52 -15.97
C SER A 9 11.93 -8.83 -17.22
N LEU A 10 11.57 -10.10 -17.46
CA LEU A 10 10.87 -10.50 -18.69
C LEU A 10 9.36 -10.25 -18.60
N ALA A 11 8.78 -10.29 -17.40
CA ALA A 11 7.36 -9.97 -17.17
C ALA A 11 7.08 -8.45 -17.24
N LEU A 12 8.06 -7.61 -16.90
CA LEU A 12 7.90 -6.15 -16.90
C LEU A 12 8.07 -5.51 -18.30
N LEU A 13 8.72 -6.19 -19.25
CA LEU A 13 8.97 -5.67 -20.60
C LEU A 13 7.85 -5.97 -21.61
N LEU A 14 6.93 -6.89 -21.30
CA LEU A 14 5.81 -7.26 -22.18
C LEU A 14 4.56 -6.39 -22.01
N CYS A 15 4.50 -5.51 -20.99
CA CYS A 15 3.39 -4.57 -20.81
C CYS A 15 3.65 -3.15 -21.37
N LEU A 16 4.83 -2.89 -21.92
CA LEU A 16 5.24 -1.55 -22.39
C LEU A 16 5.13 -1.34 -23.91
N PHE A 17 4.66 -2.32 -24.67
CA PHE A 17 4.52 -2.25 -26.14
C PHE A 17 3.06 -2.40 -26.64
N GLY A 18 2.10 -1.79 -25.92
CA GLY A 18 0.68 -1.81 -26.29
C GLY A 18 0.06 -0.47 -26.70
N ALA A 19 0.85 0.62 -26.80
CA ALA A 19 0.34 1.93 -27.16
C ALA A 19 1.07 2.49 -28.39
N GLN A 20 0.69 2.01 -29.57
CA GLN A 20 0.89 2.75 -30.81
C GLN A 20 -0.48 3.13 -31.39
N ALA A 21 -0.62 4.46 -31.52
CA ALA A 21 -1.52 5.26 -32.33
C ALA A 21 -2.63 4.56 -33.14
N ALA A 22 -3.85 5.09 -32.99
CA ALA A 22 -4.77 5.29 -34.10
C ALA A 22 -5.35 6.71 -33.99
N GLU A 23 -5.07 7.53 -35.01
CA GLU A 23 -5.63 8.86 -35.24
C GLU A 23 -7.06 8.78 -35.81
N GLY A 24 -7.84 9.86 -35.59
CA GLY A 24 -8.82 10.40 -36.55
C GLY A 24 -10.26 9.89 -36.50
N ASP A 25 -11.17 10.65 -35.89
CA ASP A 25 -12.24 11.43 -36.57
C ASP A 25 -13.49 11.63 -35.69
N ASP A 26 -13.95 12.89 -35.67
CA ASP A 26 -15.25 13.47 -35.30
C ASP A 26 -15.93 13.06 -33.98
N LEU A 27 -15.85 13.98 -33.00
CA LEU A 27 -16.67 13.95 -31.77
C LEU A 27 -17.97 14.75 -31.98
N PRO A 28 -19.16 14.15 -31.87
CA PRO A 28 -20.37 14.92 -31.62
C PRO A 28 -20.37 15.40 -30.16
N SER A 29 -20.56 16.70 -29.99
CA SER A 29 -20.68 17.38 -28.70
C SER A 29 -21.93 16.90 -27.95
N GLY A 30 -21.71 16.17 -26.86
CA GLY A 30 -22.73 15.79 -25.89
C GLY A 30 -22.05 15.08 -24.72
N GLU A 31 -21.85 15.80 -23.62
CA GLU A 31 -21.34 15.23 -22.36
C GLU A 31 -22.39 14.31 -21.73
N GLU A 32 -22.42 13.05 -22.17
CA GLU A 32 -22.83 11.96 -21.29
C GLU A 32 -21.58 11.37 -20.63
N PRO A 33 -21.57 11.14 -19.30
CA PRO A 33 -20.45 10.48 -18.66
C PRO A 33 -20.28 9.10 -19.31
N LEU A 34 -19.10 8.86 -19.89
CA LEU A 34 -18.73 7.62 -20.56
C LEU A 34 -19.10 6.42 -19.68
N GLN A 35 -20.19 5.73 -20.02
CA GLN A 35 -20.45 4.44 -19.41
C GLN A 35 -19.31 3.50 -19.85
N PRO A 36 -18.65 2.80 -18.94
CA PRO A 36 -17.55 1.91 -19.31
C PRO A 36 -18.10 0.88 -20.30
N ILE A 37 -17.45 0.78 -21.46
CA ILE A 37 -17.68 -0.33 -22.41
C ILE A 37 -17.43 -1.61 -21.60
N GLY A 38 -18.50 -2.39 -21.36
CA GLY A 38 -18.57 -3.43 -20.33
C GLY A 38 -17.52 -4.55 -20.37
N PHE A 39 -16.59 -4.53 -21.31
CA PHE A 39 -15.45 -5.44 -21.40
C PHE A 39 -14.19 -4.93 -20.66
N PHE A 40 -13.98 -3.62 -20.54
CA PHE A 40 -12.73 -3.07 -19.97
C PHE A 40 -12.79 -2.82 -18.45
N GLY A 41 -13.97 -2.97 -17.84
CA GLY A 41 -14.17 -2.73 -16.41
C GLY A 41 -14.08 -1.25 -16.04
N THR A 42 -14.10 -0.98 -14.74
CA THR A 42 -13.94 0.37 -14.18
C THR A 42 -12.52 0.53 -13.65
N VAL A 43 -11.87 1.64 -14.01
CA VAL A 43 -10.60 2.04 -13.42
C VAL A 43 -10.85 3.22 -12.50
N THR A 44 -10.50 3.09 -11.23
CA THR A 44 -10.50 4.19 -10.26
C THR A 44 -9.10 4.36 -9.71
N GLY A 45 -8.70 5.59 -9.45
CA GLY A 45 -7.39 5.87 -8.88
C GLY A 45 -7.43 6.97 -7.84
N ASP A 46 -6.45 6.95 -6.93
CA ASP A 46 -6.17 8.09 -6.08
C ASP A 46 -4.68 8.40 -5.97
N ILE A 47 -4.41 9.69 -5.78
CA ILE A 47 -3.08 10.21 -5.47
C ILE A 47 -3.19 10.96 -4.14
N GLU A 48 -2.35 10.57 -3.19
CA GLU A 48 -2.26 11.14 -1.86
C GLU A 48 -0.90 11.83 -1.68
N LEU A 49 -0.92 13.07 -1.20
CA LEU A 49 0.26 13.78 -0.73
C LEU A 49 0.01 14.28 0.69
N GLY A 50 0.90 13.96 1.61
CA GLY A 50 0.72 14.33 3.01
C GLY A 50 1.96 14.36 3.84
N PHE A 51 1.76 14.78 5.09
CA PHE A 51 2.77 14.81 6.12
C PHE A 51 2.57 13.65 7.08
N LEU A 52 3.68 13.04 7.49
CA LEU A 52 3.72 11.93 8.42
C LEU A 52 4.58 12.32 9.63
N PHE A 53 4.01 12.11 10.80
CA PHE A 53 4.66 12.23 12.09
C PHE A 53 4.79 10.83 12.67
N THR A 54 6.01 10.37 12.90
CA THR A 54 6.28 9.05 13.50
C THR A 54 6.75 9.25 14.94
N SER A 55 6.30 8.40 15.85
CA SER A 55 6.79 8.33 17.23
C SER A 55 6.92 6.89 17.69
N GLY A 56 7.90 6.64 18.56
CA GLY A 56 8.25 5.30 19.05
C GLY A 56 9.75 5.10 19.08
N ASN A 57 10.27 4.37 18.10
CA ASN A 57 11.69 4.13 17.90
C ASN A 57 12.47 5.37 17.43
N THR A 58 11.83 6.27 16.69
CA THR A 58 12.42 7.54 16.26
C THR A 58 11.31 8.57 16.06
N ASP A 59 11.42 9.71 16.75
CA ASP A 59 10.51 10.84 16.53
C ASP A 59 10.93 11.58 15.27
N SER A 60 9.99 11.72 14.34
CA SER A 60 10.34 12.05 12.96
C SER A 60 9.22 12.73 12.18
N PHE A 61 9.59 13.66 11.29
CA PHE A 61 8.69 14.32 10.35
C PHE A 61 9.08 14.00 8.92
N ALA A 62 8.13 13.45 8.16
CA ALA A 62 8.33 13.03 6.77
C ALA A 62 7.23 13.56 5.85
N ILE A 63 7.57 13.68 4.58
CA ILE A 63 6.62 13.89 3.48
C ILE A 63 6.37 12.53 2.83
N ARG A 64 5.11 12.21 2.57
CA ARG A 64 4.68 10.97 1.95
C ARG A 64 3.85 11.26 0.71
N ALA A 65 4.19 10.57 -0.38
CA ALA A 65 3.36 10.47 -1.57
C ALA A 65 2.89 9.03 -1.71
N ASN A 66 1.60 8.83 -1.98
CA ASN A 66 1.02 7.52 -2.23
C ASN A 66 0.13 7.59 -3.47
N SER A 67 0.06 6.52 -4.22
CA SER A 67 -0.83 6.39 -5.37
C SER A 67 -1.44 5.00 -5.35
N GLU A 68 -2.75 4.95 -5.53
CA GLU A 68 -3.53 3.72 -5.63
C GLU A 68 -4.26 3.69 -6.97
N LEU A 69 -4.27 2.52 -7.60
CA LEU A 69 -5.05 2.24 -8.81
C LEU A 69 -5.83 0.95 -8.58
N VAL A 70 -7.14 1.02 -8.77
CA VAL A 70 -8.04 -0.13 -8.71
C VAL A 70 -8.64 -0.34 -10.09
N HIS A 71 -8.45 -1.54 -10.62
CA HIS A 71 -9.04 -1.96 -11.88
C HIS A 71 -10.04 -3.08 -11.61
N ASP A 72 -11.32 -2.76 -11.71
CA ASP A 72 -12.43 -3.65 -11.41
C ASP A 72 -13.06 -4.18 -12.71
N LEU A 73 -12.72 -5.43 -13.04
CA LEU A 73 -13.28 -6.20 -14.15
C LEU A 73 -14.40 -7.14 -13.66
N GLU A 74 -15.11 -7.78 -14.59
CA GLU A 74 -16.18 -8.73 -14.26
C GLU A 74 -15.73 -9.81 -13.29
N TYR A 75 -14.57 -10.43 -13.55
CA TYR A 75 -14.02 -11.54 -12.74
C TYR A 75 -12.81 -11.17 -11.90
N PHE A 76 -12.16 -10.03 -12.15
CA PHE A 76 -10.93 -9.65 -11.47
C PHE A 76 -11.05 -8.27 -10.85
N ARG A 77 -10.55 -8.13 -9.62
CA ARG A 77 -10.30 -6.83 -9.01
C ARG A 77 -8.81 -6.71 -8.71
N ASN A 78 -8.13 -5.92 -9.51
CA ASN A 78 -6.70 -5.66 -9.38
C ASN A 78 -6.50 -4.34 -8.62
N ARG A 79 -5.58 -4.34 -7.66
CA ARG A 79 -5.18 -3.17 -6.88
C ARG A 79 -3.67 -3.03 -6.98
N TYR A 80 -3.22 -1.83 -7.34
CA TYR A 80 -1.82 -1.47 -7.39
C TYR A 80 -1.62 -0.26 -6.47
N GLN A 81 -0.60 -0.32 -5.62
CA GLN A 81 -0.25 0.78 -4.72
C GLN A 81 1.23 1.07 -4.82
N MET A 82 1.56 2.36 -4.87
CA MET A 82 2.93 2.87 -4.85
C MET A 82 3.04 3.91 -3.75
N GLN A 83 3.98 3.72 -2.83
CA GLN A 83 4.23 4.64 -1.74
C GLN A 83 5.69 5.09 -1.76
N SER A 84 5.90 6.38 -1.55
CA SER A 84 7.19 7.04 -1.38
C SER A 84 7.17 7.87 -0.11
N LEU A 85 8.20 7.76 0.71
CA LEU A 85 8.37 8.50 1.95
C LEU A 85 9.76 9.09 1.98
N LEU A 86 9.82 10.39 2.23
CA LEU A 86 11.06 11.16 2.36
C LEU A 86 11.05 11.91 3.69
N GLN A 87 12.08 11.68 4.51
CA GLN A 87 12.26 12.33 5.80
C GLN A 87 13.57 13.11 5.81
N LYS A 88 13.50 14.37 6.27
CA LYS A 88 14.67 15.23 6.47
C LYS A 88 14.72 15.63 7.93
N ASN A 89 15.79 15.26 8.63
CA ASN A 89 16.05 15.76 9.99
C ASN A 89 17.21 16.77 9.95
N ASN A 90 17.15 17.73 10.87
CA ASN A 90 18.26 18.64 11.12
C ASN A 90 19.22 17.94 12.09
N VAL A 91 20.46 17.68 11.67
CA VAL A 91 21.50 17.14 12.56
C VAL A 91 22.57 18.22 12.72
N ALA A 92 22.78 18.68 13.95
CA ALA A 92 23.89 19.59 14.28
C ALA A 92 25.19 18.79 14.25
N ARG A 93 26.10 19.10 13.32
CA ARG A 93 27.31 18.28 13.14
C ARG A 93 28.53 18.81 13.90
N ASN A 94 28.55 20.05 14.36
CA ASN A 94 29.78 20.67 14.90
C ASN A 94 29.54 21.50 16.17
N ALA A 95 30.58 21.63 17.00
CA ALA A 95 30.68 22.53 18.16
C ALA A 95 30.52 24.03 17.82
N ASN A 96 30.37 24.38 16.53
CA ASN A 96 30.17 25.74 16.02
C ASN A 96 28.72 26.07 15.63
N GLY A 97 27.76 25.17 15.86
CA GLY A 97 26.32 25.49 15.72
C GLY A 97 25.74 25.50 14.30
N ASP A 98 26.49 25.10 13.26
CA ASP A 98 25.95 24.99 11.89
C ASP A 98 25.04 23.76 11.74
N THR A 99 23.77 24.02 11.45
CA THR A 99 22.75 23.01 11.12
C THR A 99 22.72 22.75 9.61
N GLN A 100 22.93 21.49 9.20
CA GLN A 100 22.70 21.07 7.81
C GLN A 100 21.51 20.11 7.73
N ASN A 101 20.70 20.26 6.66
CA ASN A 101 19.57 19.39 6.36
C ASN A 101 20.08 18.05 5.82
N VAL A 102 20.00 16.98 6.60
CA VAL A 102 20.41 15.64 6.16
C VAL A 102 19.16 14.81 5.91
N THR A 103 19.12 14.11 4.77
CA THR A 103 18.04 13.13 4.51
C THR A 103 18.27 11.92 5.41
N THR A 104 17.30 11.62 6.27
CA THR A 104 17.45 10.63 7.34
C THR A 104 16.59 9.39 7.11
N ALA A 105 15.55 9.49 6.27
CA ALA A 105 14.82 8.31 5.80
C ALA A 105 14.35 8.49 4.35
N SER A 106 14.41 7.41 3.59
CA SER A 106 13.96 7.34 2.20
C SER A 106 13.47 5.93 1.96
N ARG A 107 12.15 5.80 1.77
CA ARG A 107 11.48 4.52 1.62
C ARG A 107 10.56 4.56 0.41
N TYR A 108 10.60 3.49 -0.36
CA TYR A 108 9.71 3.25 -1.49
C TYR A 108 9.09 1.88 -1.36
N SER A 109 7.80 1.74 -1.65
CA SER A 109 7.15 0.44 -1.69
C SER A 109 6.13 0.34 -2.81
N PHE A 110 5.97 -0.88 -3.29
CA PHE A 110 5.02 -1.28 -4.30
C PHE A 110 4.23 -2.48 -3.79
N THR A 111 2.91 -2.41 -3.97
CA THR A 111 1.98 -3.51 -3.68
C THR A 111 1.18 -3.79 -4.94
N GLY A 112 1.12 -5.04 -5.36
CA GLY A 112 0.18 -5.51 -6.37
C GLY A 112 -0.69 -6.61 -5.78
N GLN A 113 -2.00 -6.50 -5.91
CA GLN A 113 -2.94 -7.54 -5.50
C GLN A 113 -3.97 -7.78 -6.60
N SER A 114 -4.19 -9.05 -6.95
CA SER A 114 -5.24 -9.47 -7.87
C SER A 114 -6.22 -10.37 -7.14
N ASN A 115 -7.50 -10.04 -7.18
CA ASN A 115 -8.58 -10.82 -6.59
C ASN A 115 -9.45 -11.40 -7.70
N TYR A 116 -9.45 -12.72 -7.86
CA TYR A 116 -10.35 -13.43 -8.76
C TYR A 116 -11.67 -13.73 -8.04
N LYS A 117 -12.79 -13.22 -8.56
CA LYS A 117 -14.13 -13.41 -8.01
C LYS A 117 -14.65 -14.79 -8.42
N LEU A 118 -14.78 -15.70 -7.45
CA LEU A 118 -15.12 -17.10 -7.71
C LEU A 118 -16.59 -17.30 -8.13
N VAL A 119 -17.46 -16.35 -7.77
CA VAL A 119 -18.89 -16.30 -8.11
C VAL A 119 -19.24 -14.80 -8.33
N LYS A 120 -20.39 -14.45 -8.93
CA LYS A 120 -21.01 -13.10 -8.78
C LYS A 120 -21.41 -12.78 -7.32
N GLY A 121 -20.68 -13.31 -6.35
CA GLY A 121 -20.92 -13.21 -4.91
C GLY A 121 -19.73 -12.54 -4.22
N ARG A 122 -19.55 -12.89 -2.95
CA ARG A 122 -18.65 -12.21 -2.00
C ARG A 122 -17.26 -12.84 -1.89
N GLU A 123 -17.02 -13.96 -2.56
CA GLU A 123 -15.83 -14.78 -2.38
C GLU A 123 -14.80 -14.53 -3.49
N SER A 124 -13.52 -14.51 -3.11
CA SER A 124 -12.42 -14.34 -4.04
C SER A 124 -11.23 -15.23 -3.71
N ILE A 125 -10.40 -15.50 -4.71
CA ILE A 125 -9.02 -15.95 -4.52
C ILE A 125 -8.13 -14.75 -4.78
N PHE A 126 -7.24 -14.45 -3.85
CA PHE A 126 -6.29 -13.36 -4.01
C PHE A 126 -4.87 -13.86 -4.23
N GLY A 127 -4.12 -13.10 -5.02
CA GLY A 127 -2.67 -13.15 -5.06
C GLY A 127 -2.12 -11.75 -4.80
N ARG A 128 -1.20 -11.62 -3.85
CA ARG A 128 -0.66 -10.35 -3.37
C ARG A 128 0.86 -10.40 -3.34
N ALA A 129 1.51 -9.45 -3.98
CA ALA A 129 2.95 -9.25 -3.94
C ALA A 129 3.27 -7.87 -3.38
N THR A 130 4.22 -7.82 -2.45
CA THR A 130 4.79 -6.55 -1.96
C THR A 130 6.28 -6.52 -2.09
N TYR A 131 6.78 -5.32 -2.35
CA TYR A 131 8.19 -4.99 -2.31
C TYR A 131 8.36 -3.63 -1.65
N ALA A 132 9.29 -3.51 -0.72
CA ALA A 132 9.65 -2.28 -0.06
C ALA A 132 11.16 -2.18 0.05
N HIS A 133 11.69 -0.99 -0.20
CA HIS A 133 13.09 -0.65 -0.02
C HIS A 133 13.18 0.56 0.91
N ASP A 134 13.98 0.47 1.97
CA ASP A 134 14.21 1.53 2.92
C ASP A 134 15.72 1.73 3.12
N LYS A 135 16.21 2.90 2.72
CA LYS A 135 17.66 3.17 2.72
C LYS A 135 18.25 3.32 4.13
N PHE A 136 17.42 3.70 5.10
CA PHE A 136 17.88 4.08 6.44
C PHE A 136 17.19 3.30 7.57
N GLY A 137 16.16 2.51 7.26
CA GLY A 137 15.49 1.62 8.21
C GLY A 137 16.34 0.41 8.60
N ALA A 138 15.87 -0.30 9.65
CA ALA A 138 16.48 -1.56 10.10
C ALA A 138 16.47 -2.64 9.01
N PHE A 139 15.41 -2.69 8.20
CA PHE A 139 15.29 -3.56 7.04
C PHE A 139 15.51 -2.75 5.75
N ARG A 140 16.56 -3.08 5.00
CA ARG A 140 16.86 -2.44 3.70
C ARG A 140 15.88 -2.84 2.61
N GLU A 141 15.54 -4.12 2.57
CA GLU A 141 14.65 -4.68 1.56
C GLU A 141 13.68 -5.63 2.22
N GLN A 142 12.42 -5.56 1.80
CA GLN A 142 11.37 -6.48 2.24
C GLN A 142 10.54 -6.83 1.02
N ALA A 143 10.32 -8.13 0.81
CA ALA A 143 9.42 -8.63 -0.20
C ALA A 143 8.51 -9.68 0.43
N SER A 144 7.27 -9.76 -0.04
CA SER A 144 6.42 -10.88 0.31
C SER A 144 5.47 -11.22 -0.81
N LEU A 145 5.11 -12.49 -0.85
CA LEU A 145 4.13 -13.04 -1.78
C LEU A 145 3.14 -13.85 -0.96
N ALA A 146 1.86 -13.54 -1.07
CA ALA A 146 0.79 -14.27 -0.40
C ALA A 146 -0.29 -14.64 -1.40
N VAL A 147 -0.86 -15.82 -1.24
CA VAL A 147 -2.02 -16.28 -2.01
C VAL A 147 -3.03 -16.86 -1.05
N GLY A 148 -4.31 -16.65 -1.31
CA GLY A 148 -5.31 -17.09 -0.35
C GLY A 148 -6.73 -16.86 -0.77
N TYR A 149 -7.60 -17.03 0.20
CA TYR A 149 -9.04 -16.84 0.05
C TYR A 149 -9.45 -15.51 0.70
N GLY A 150 -10.30 -14.77 -0.01
CA GLY A 150 -10.92 -13.54 0.43
C GLY A 150 -12.44 -13.68 0.48
N ASN A 151 -13.07 -12.99 1.42
CA ASN A 151 -14.51 -12.92 1.53
C ASN A 151 -14.97 -11.53 1.96
N ARG A 152 -15.88 -10.95 1.17
CA ARG A 152 -16.63 -9.75 1.50
C ARG A 152 -17.82 -10.10 2.40
N VAL A 153 -17.55 -10.16 3.70
CA VAL A 153 -18.55 -10.56 4.70
C VAL A 153 -19.73 -9.59 4.76
N TYR A 154 -19.48 -8.30 4.55
CA TYR A 154 -20.51 -7.27 4.53
C TYR A 154 -20.33 -6.33 3.34
N GLU A 155 -21.45 -5.93 2.73
CA GLU A 155 -21.49 -4.95 1.65
C GLU A 155 -22.85 -4.26 1.66
N GLN A 156 -22.83 -2.93 1.74
CA GLN A 156 -24.02 -2.10 1.62
C GLN A 156 -23.63 -0.74 1.04
N ARG A 157 -24.12 -0.45 -0.17
CA ARG A 157 -23.78 0.76 -0.93
C ARG A 157 -22.26 0.88 -1.10
N THR A 158 -21.63 1.84 -0.42
CA THR A 158 -20.19 2.10 -0.43
C THR A 158 -19.45 1.45 0.74
N SER A 159 -20.17 1.00 1.77
CA SER A 159 -19.57 0.35 2.94
C SER A 159 -19.34 -1.13 2.68
N TYR A 160 -18.17 -1.65 3.06
CA TYR A 160 -17.85 -3.06 2.95
C TYR A 160 -16.92 -3.53 4.07
N PHE A 161 -16.95 -4.84 4.32
CA PHE A 161 -16.01 -5.50 5.20
C PHE A 161 -15.44 -6.73 4.50
N ASP A 162 -14.14 -6.69 4.23
CA ASP A 162 -13.40 -7.75 3.55
C ASP A 162 -12.48 -8.46 4.55
N LEU A 163 -12.47 -9.79 4.49
CA LEU A 163 -11.53 -10.64 5.20
C LEU A 163 -10.70 -11.42 4.20
N GLU A 164 -9.40 -11.47 4.39
CA GLU A 164 -8.46 -12.20 3.54
C GLU A 164 -7.54 -13.05 4.42
N THR A 165 -7.29 -14.28 3.99
CA THR A 165 -6.31 -15.13 4.66
C THR A 165 -5.69 -16.14 3.71
N GLY A 166 -4.40 -16.44 3.92
CA GLY A 166 -3.74 -17.50 3.18
C GLY A 166 -2.25 -17.62 3.45
N PRO A 167 -1.62 -18.68 2.94
CA PRO A 167 -0.19 -18.85 3.04
C PRO A 167 0.57 -17.85 2.17
N GLY A 168 1.80 -17.55 2.60
CA GLY A 168 2.71 -16.72 1.85
C GLY A 168 4.15 -17.01 2.21
N PHE A 169 5.03 -16.27 1.55
CA PHE A 169 6.45 -16.28 1.80
C PHE A 169 6.90 -14.83 1.99
N SER A 170 7.72 -14.60 3.00
CA SER A 170 8.37 -13.32 3.23
C SER A 170 9.87 -13.45 3.04
N TYR A 171 10.47 -12.36 2.60
CA TYR A 171 11.90 -12.18 2.47
C TYR A 171 12.22 -10.80 3.02
N SER A 172 13.24 -10.70 3.87
CA SER A 172 13.76 -9.43 4.34
C SER A 172 15.28 -9.46 4.41
N ASN A 173 15.88 -8.30 4.15
CA ASN A 173 17.31 -8.08 4.27
C ASN A 173 17.56 -6.90 5.19
N THR A 174 18.35 -7.11 6.23
CA THR A 174 18.61 -6.13 7.29
C THR A 174 19.71 -5.14 6.86
N ALA A 175 19.86 -4.05 7.60
CA ALA A 175 20.94 -3.08 7.36
C ALA A 175 22.33 -3.70 7.54
N ALA A 176 22.44 -4.75 8.35
CA ALA A 176 23.66 -5.55 8.56
C ALA A 176 23.87 -6.62 7.47
N SER A 177 23.07 -6.63 6.40
CA SER A 177 23.09 -7.62 5.32
C SER A 177 22.79 -9.05 5.77
N VAL A 178 22.02 -9.20 6.86
CA VAL A 178 21.47 -10.49 7.27
C VAL A 178 20.19 -10.72 6.49
N THR A 179 20.03 -11.92 5.94
CA THR A 179 18.85 -12.27 5.15
C THR A 179 17.96 -13.21 5.95
N HIS A 180 16.69 -12.85 6.07
CA HIS A 180 15.64 -13.69 6.65
C HIS A 180 14.63 -14.02 5.56
N SER A 181 14.20 -15.28 5.54
CA SER A 181 13.14 -15.71 4.64
C SER A 181 12.40 -16.86 5.26
N GLY A 182 11.07 -16.85 5.16
CA GLY A 182 10.25 -17.84 5.85
C GLY A 182 8.83 -17.91 5.32
N VAL A 183 8.15 -18.96 5.73
CA VAL A 183 6.73 -19.12 5.44
C VAL A 183 5.93 -18.26 6.41
N ILE A 184 5.02 -17.48 5.86
CA ILE A 184 4.09 -16.66 6.63
C ILE A 184 2.65 -17.12 6.42
N TRP A 185 1.82 -16.92 7.43
CA TRP A 185 0.38 -16.93 7.29
C TRP A 185 -0.13 -15.50 7.26
N PHE A 186 -0.64 -15.07 6.11
CA PHE A 186 -1.19 -13.74 5.91
C PHE A 186 -2.65 -13.70 6.35
N VAL A 187 -3.01 -12.64 7.05
CA VAL A 187 -4.38 -12.30 7.43
C VAL A 187 -4.59 -10.81 7.20
N ALA A 188 -5.74 -10.44 6.65
CA ALA A 188 -6.16 -9.05 6.59
C ALA A 188 -7.66 -8.90 6.83
N ALA A 189 -8.03 -7.79 7.47
CA ALA A 189 -9.40 -7.38 7.67
C ALA A 189 -9.52 -5.90 7.30
N ASN A 190 -10.37 -5.58 6.33
CA ASN A 190 -10.55 -4.23 5.80
C ASN A 190 -12.02 -3.83 5.95
N LEU A 191 -12.27 -2.87 6.82
CA LEU A 191 -13.57 -2.21 6.98
C LEU A 191 -13.51 -0.84 6.31
N ASP A 192 -14.41 -0.59 5.39
CA ASP A 192 -14.70 0.73 4.84
C ASP A 192 -16.16 1.06 5.17
N TYR A 193 -16.38 2.16 5.86
CA TYR A 193 -17.68 2.54 6.37
C TYR A 193 -17.97 4.01 6.07
N ALA A 194 -19.02 4.25 5.28
CA ALA A 194 -19.53 5.59 5.05
C ALA A 194 -20.21 6.11 6.34
N LEU A 195 -19.59 7.10 6.99
CA LEU A 195 -20.16 7.78 8.16
C LEU A 195 -21.25 8.76 7.73
N PHE A 196 -20.95 9.55 6.69
CA PHE A 196 -21.81 10.55 6.07
C PHE A 196 -21.54 10.58 4.56
N ASP A 197 -22.35 11.29 3.79
CA ASP A 197 -22.19 11.38 2.32
C ASP A 197 -20.82 11.95 1.90
N THR A 198 -20.20 12.78 2.75
CA THR A 198 -18.90 13.40 2.52
C THR A 198 -17.77 12.78 3.33
N SER A 199 -18.04 11.81 4.23
CA SER A 199 -17.04 11.30 5.17
C SER A 199 -17.09 9.78 5.28
N SER A 200 -15.92 9.15 5.15
CA SER A 200 -15.75 7.71 5.33
C SER A 200 -14.71 7.41 6.41
N PHE A 201 -14.93 6.32 7.13
CA PHE A 201 -13.98 5.73 8.04
C PHE A 201 -13.47 4.42 7.46
N ARG A 202 -12.16 4.24 7.44
CA ARG A 202 -11.52 2.99 7.02
C ARG A 202 -10.63 2.46 8.13
N GLN A 203 -10.82 1.19 8.48
CA GLN A 203 -9.99 0.43 9.39
C GLN A 203 -9.40 -0.77 8.64
N THR A 204 -8.08 -0.85 8.60
CA THR A 204 -7.33 -1.98 8.05
C THR A 204 -6.55 -2.64 9.18
N LEU A 205 -6.66 -3.96 9.28
CA LEU A 205 -5.79 -4.81 10.08
C LEU A 205 -5.09 -5.76 9.13
N GLU A 206 -3.78 -5.82 9.17
CA GLU A 206 -2.96 -6.77 8.41
C GLU A 206 -2.01 -7.49 9.37
N GLY A 207 -1.81 -8.78 9.15
CA GLY A 207 -0.90 -9.60 9.93
C GLY A 207 -0.14 -10.56 9.01
N ALA A 208 1.17 -10.63 9.21
CA ALA A 208 2.04 -11.65 8.64
C ALA A 208 2.62 -12.47 9.79
N LEU A 209 1.97 -13.60 10.09
CA LEU A 209 2.36 -14.51 11.15
C LEU A 209 3.48 -15.41 10.64
N SER A 210 4.64 -15.40 11.28
CA SER A 210 5.68 -16.36 10.93
C SER A 210 5.32 -17.75 11.44
N LEU A 211 5.44 -18.77 10.59
CA LEU A 211 5.23 -20.17 10.98
C LEU A 211 6.52 -20.85 11.45
N ASP A 212 7.66 -20.24 11.18
CA ASP A 212 8.99 -20.79 11.46
C ASP A 212 9.60 -20.23 12.76
N GLY A 213 8.80 -19.52 13.57
CA GLY A 213 9.24 -18.91 14.83
C GLY A 213 9.95 -17.56 14.68
N GLU A 214 10.13 -17.08 13.46
CA GLU A 214 10.70 -15.76 13.17
C GLU A 214 9.70 -14.62 13.48
N ASN A 215 10.12 -13.39 13.22
CA ASN A 215 9.36 -12.17 13.47
C ASN A 215 7.94 -12.15 12.85
N THR A 216 6.94 -11.82 13.67
CA THR A 216 5.55 -11.57 13.27
C THR A 216 5.26 -10.08 13.24
N ILE A 217 4.68 -9.62 12.13
CA ILE A 217 4.32 -8.22 11.91
C ILE A 217 2.81 -8.06 11.90
N PHE A 218 2.31 -7.12 12.69
CA PHE A 218 0.93 -6.67 12.67
C PHE A 218 0.87 -5.18 12.36
N LEU A 219 -0.08 -4.80 11.51
CA LEU A 219 -0.34 -3.42 11.13
C LEU A 219 -1.82 -3.13 11.35
N SER A 220 -2.09 -2.10 12.15
CA SER A 220 -3.42 -1.53 12.31
C SER A 220 -3.41 -0.12 11.75
N ARG A 221 -4.32 0.19 10.83
CA ARG A 221 -4.47 1.51 10.22
C ARG A 221 -5.92 1.95 10.38
N SER A 222 -6.11 3.03 11.10
CA SER A 222 -7.37 3.75 11.20
C SER A 222 -7.27 5.02 10.37
N SER A 223 -8.28 5.34 9.56
CA SER A 223 -8.30 6.58 8.81
C SER A 223 -9.71 7.14 8.64
N ILE A 224 -9.80 8.47 8.62
CA ILE A 224 -11.02 9.21 8.31
C ILE A 224 -10.71 10.04 7.06
N THR A 225 -11.54 9.90 6.03
CA THR A 225 -11.44 10.68 4.80
C THR A 225 -12.68 11.55 4.65
N THR A 226 -12.48 12.86 4.48
CA THR A 226 -13.54 13.85 4.30
C THR A 226 -13.37 14.55 2.95
N LYS A 227 -14.41 14.51 2.13
CA LYS A 227 -14.48 15.21 0.84
C LYS A 227 -14.58 16.72 1.08
N ILE A 228 -13.67 17.47 0.44
CA ILE A 228 -13.63 18.93 0.49
C ILE A 228 -14.38 19.51 -0.70
N ILE A 229 -13.95 19.13 -1.91
CA ILE A 229 -14.54 19.62 -3.16
C ILE A 229 -14.36 18.58 -4.25
N ASP A 230 -15.47 18.19 -4.88
CA ASP A 230 -15.49 17.23 -6.00
C ASP A 230 -14.59 15.99 -5.78
N LYS A 231 -13.44 15.92 -6.45
CA LYS A 231 -12.47 14.82 -6.41
C LYS A 231 -11.42 14.96 -5.30
N LEU A 232 -11.40 16.06 -4.56
CA LEU A 232 -10.42 16.39 -3.53
C LEU A 232 -10.95 16.11 -2.12
N SER A 233 -10.18 15.34 -1.35
CA SER A 233 -10.49 14.95 0.03
C SER A 233 -9.31 15.15 0.96
N MET A 234 -9.55 15.37 2.24
CA MET A 234 -8.53 15.28 3.28
C MET A 234 -8.63 13.93 3.99
N ARG A 235 -7.49 13.32 4.27
CA ARG A 235 -7.37 12.05 4.98
C ARG A 235 -6.50 12.22 6.21
N PHE A 236 -7.05 11.90 7.37
CA PHE A 236 -6.30 11.74 8.60
C PHE A 236 -6.12 10.24 8.86
N SER A 237 -4.88 9.79 9.08
CA SER A 237 -4.59 8.38 9.34
C SER A 237 -3.72 8.20 10.58
N PHE A 238 -4.05 7.19 11.36
CA PHE A 238 -3.33 6.72 12.53
C PHE A 238 -2.97 5.25 12.31
N ILE A 239 -1.68 4.94 12.32
CA ILE A 239 -1.15 3.61 12.06
C ILE A 239 -0.37 3.15 13.29
N VAL A 240 -0.64 1.93 13.73
CA VAL A 240 0.15 1.23 14.76
C VAL A 240 0.77 0.02 14.11
N LYS A 241 2.10 -0.05 14.14
CA LYS A 241 2.88 -1.19 13.65
C LYS A 241 3.44 -1.93 14.86
N TYR A 242 3.08 -3.20 14.98
CA TYR A 242 3.60 -4.09 16.01
C TYR A 242 4.51 -5.13 15.37
N ASN A 243 5.65 -5.34 16.00
CA ASN A 243 6.70 -6.25 15.58
C ASN A 243 7.08 -7.10 16.81
N SER A 244 6.90 -8.42 16.74
CA SER A 244 7.10 -9.30 17.90
C SER A 244 8.56 -9.44 18.31
N GLU A 245 9.46 -9.40 17.33
CA GLU A 245 10.91 -9.54 17.46
C GLU A 245 11.64 -8.43 16.67
N PRO A 246 11.64 -7.20 17.20
CA PRO A 246 12.32 -6.10 16.54
C PRO A 246 13.85 -6.27 16.68
N GLU A 247 14.62 -5.83 15.68
CA GLU A 247 16.07 -5.94 15.73
C GLU A 247 16.68 -5.10 16.86
N GLY A 248 17.56 -5.71 17.66
CA GLY A 248 18.29 -5.02 18.74
C GLY A 248 17.39 -4.53 19.88
N ASP A 249 17.62 -3.30 20.35
CA ASP A 249 16.91 -2.67 21.47
C ASP A 249 15.66 -1.86 21.05
N LEU A 250 15.14 -2.09 19.84
CA LEU A 250 13.98 -1.38 19.31
C LEU A 250 12.69 -1.77 20.07
N ARG A 251 11.78 -0.81 20.25
CA ARG A 251 10.45 -1.03 20.80
C ARG A 251 9.62 -1.88 19.85
N LYS A 252 8.77 -2.74 20.43
CA LYS A 252 7.85 -3.62 19.69
C LYS A 252 6.71 -2.90 18.97
N ALA A 253 6.44 -1.64 19.31
CA ALA A 253 5.34 -0.88 18.75
C ALA A 253 5.79 0.51 18.31
N ASP A 254 5.52 0.83 17.03
CA ASP A 254 5.70 2.16 16.44
C ASP A 254 4.35 2.74 16.05
N THR A 255 4.21 4.06 16.22
CA THR A 255 2.97 4.78 15.91
C THR A 255 3.23 5.87 14.89
N GLU A 256 2.35 5.96 13.90
CA GLU A 256 2.45 6.86 12.77
C GLU A 256 1.14 7.66 12.65
N THR A 257 1.22 8.97 12.80
CA THR A 257 0.09 9.89 12.60
C THR A 257 0.31 10.69 11.33
N SER A 258 -0.70 10.83 10.49
CA SER A 258 -0.55 11.56 9.24
C SER A 258 -1.80 12.32 8.82
N ALA A 259 -1.55 13.42 8.11
CA ALA A 259 -2.57 14.23 7.47
C ALA A 259 -2.18 14.44 6.01
N SER A 260 -3.11 14.10 5.12
CA SER A 260 -2.86 14.10 3.68
C SER A 260 -4.02 14.69 2.90
N LEU A 261 -3.69 15.19 1.72
CA LEU A 261 -4.64 15.55 0.67
C LEU A 261 -4.71 14.42 -0.34
N VAL A 262 -5.92 14.03 -0.74
CA VAL A 262 -6.20 12.90 -1.62
C VAL A 262 -7.01 13.40 -2.80
N TYR A 263 -6.55 13.12 -4.02
CA TYR A 263 -7.29 13.37 -5.25
C TYR A 263 -7.71 12.03 -5.86
N THR A 264 -9.00 11.79 -5.99
CA THR A 264 -9.58 10.56 -6.54
C THR A 264 -10.15 10.84 -7.93
N PHE A 265 -9.84 10.02 -8.93
CA PHE A 265 -10.31 10.23 -10.30
C PHE A 265 -11.05 9.06 -10.92
#